data_AF-A0A921GKS3-F1
#
_entry.id   AF-A0A921GKS3-F1
#
_cell.length_a   1.000
_cell.length_b   1.000
_cell.length_c   1.000
_cell.angle_alpha   90.00
_cell.angle_beta   90.00
_cell.angle_gamma   90.00
#
_symmetry.space_group_name_H-M   'P 1'
#
loop_
_entity.id
_entity.type
_entity.pdbx_description
1 polymer ?
#
loop_
_entity_poly.entity_id
_entity_poly.type
_entity_poly.pdbx_seq_one_letter_code
_entity_poly.pdbx_strand_id
1 'polypeptide(L)'
;VVILETEDGHRPGKAARPKPAAPSLSEAVRRAVRERAGVEVVAVFETRALPTDIRHNSKIDRAALSRWSEQTLRGERAAAL
;
A
#
# COMPACT_ATOMS: atom_id res chain seq x y z
N VAL A 1 0.99 8.53 1.20
CA VAL A 1 1.56 7.16 1.09
C VAL A 1 0.91 6.48 -0.10
N VAL A 2 1.64 5.62 -0.80
CA VAL A 2 1.12 4.76 -1.86
C VAL A 2 1.37 3.30 -1.48
N ILE A 3 0.35 2.44 -1.65
CA ILE A 3 0.45 0.99 -1.42
C ILE A 3 0.02 0.30 -2.71
N LEU A 4 0.88 -0.58 -3.22
CA LEU A 4 0.74 -1.17 -4.54
C LEU A 4 0.74 -2.70 -4.45
N GLU A 5 0.05 -3.33 -5.39
CA GLU A 5 0.32 -4.70 -5.79
C GLU A 5 1.06 -4.62 -7.13
N THR A 6 2.18 -5.33 -7.23
CA THR A 6 2.89 -5.51 -8.50
C THR A 6 2.51 -6.86 -9.10
N GLU A 7 2.49 -6.97 -10.42
CA GLU A 7 2.13 -8.22 -11.10
C GLU A 7 3.05 -9.37 -10.65
N ASP A 8 4.35 -9.12 -10.56
CA ASP A 8 5.36 -10.09 -10.09
C ASP A 8 5.12 -10.55 -8.63
N GLY A 9 4.54 -9.65 -7.82
CA GLY A 9 4.30 -9.87 -6.39
C GLY A 9 2.89 -10.36 -6.06
N HIS A 10 1.93 -10.19 -6.96
CA HIS A 10 0.51 -10.42 -6.70
C HIS A 10 0.24 -11.90 -6.42
N ARG A 11 -0.42 -12.17 -5.30
CA ARG A 11 -0.89 -13.51 -4.94
C ARG A 11 -2.27 -13.38 -4.31
N PRO A 12 -3.34 -13.88 -4.97
CA PRO A 12 -4.68 -13.75 -4.44
C PRO A 12 -4.82 -14.52 -3.12
N GLY A 13 -5.68 -14.01 -2.24
CA GLY A 13 -5.94 -14.61 -0.94
C GLY A 13 -5.96 -13.56 0.16
N LYS A 14 -5.49 -13.96 1.35
CA LYS A 14 -5.47 -13.08 2.52
C LYS A 14 -4.54 -11.89 2.29
N ALA A 15 -4.98 -10.71 2.73
CA ALA A 15 -4.17 -9.51 2.75
C ALA A 15 -2.82 -9.77 3.42
N ALA A 16 -1.76 -9.31 2.76
CA ALA A 16 -0.40 -9.40 3.29
C ALA A 16 0.02 -8.05 3.88
N ARG A 17 0.85 -8.09 4.92
CA ARG A 17 1.45 -6.88 5.49
C ARG A 17 2.30 -6.19 4.41
N PRO A 18 2.03 -4.91 4.07
CA PRO A 18 2.84 -4.19 3.10
C PRO A 18 4.26 -4.02 3.61
N LYS A 19 5.21 -3.99 2.67
CA LYS A 19 6.63 -3.80 2.91
C LYS A 19 7.13 -2.61 2.10
N PRO A 20 8.18 -1.90 2.55
CA PRO A 20 8.77 -0.84 1.74
C PRO A 20 9.10 -1.36 0.34
N ALA A 21 8.73 -0.58 -0.68
CA ALA A 21 9.03 -0.94 -2.05
C ALA A 21 10.54 -0.87 -2.32
N ALA A 22 11.00 -1.55 -3.37
CA ALA A 22 12.38 -1.36 -3.83
C ALA A 22 12.67 0.13 -4.11
N PRO A 23 13.91 0.62 -3.89
CA PRO A 23 14.23 2.04 -4.08
C PRO A 23 13.89 2.57 -5.49
N SER A 24 14.20 1.79 -6.53
CA SER A 24 13.91 2.16 -7.93
C SER A 24 12.41 2.33 -8.19
N LEU A 25 11.59 1.41 -7.66
CA LEU A 25 10.13 1.50 -7.79
C LEU A 25 9.58 2.68 -6.98
N SER A 26 10.10 2.91 -5.77
CA SER A 26 9.70 4.04 -4.93
C SER A 26 9.91 5.38 -5.65
N GLU A 27 11.09 5.57 -6.27
CA GLU A 27 11.40 6.78 -7.02
C GLU A 27 10.54 6.92 -8.30
N ALA A 28 10.32 5.82 -9.03
CA ALA A 28 9.45 5.82 -10.21
C ALA A 28 8.02 6.24 -9.86
N VAL A 29 7.47 5.70 -8.76
CA VAL A 29 6.12 6.03 -8.26
C VAL A 29 6.04 7.47 -7.79
N ARG A 30 7.01 7.94 -7.00
CA ARG A 30 7.06 9.33 -6.53
C ARG A 30 7.06 10.31 -7.70
N ARG A 31 7.92 10.08 -8.69
CA ARG A 31 7.98 10.89 -9.91
C ARG A 31 6.64 10.89 -10.65
N ALA A 32 6.08 9.70 -10.92
CA ALA A 32 4.83 9.58 -11.66
C ALA A 32 3.66 10.27 -10.96
N VAL A 33 3.53 10.14 -9.64
CA VAL A 33 2.46 10.78 -8.86
C VAL A 33 2.65 12.29 -8.82
N ARG A 34 3.86 12.78 -8.63
CA ARG A 34 4.16 14.22 -8.68
C ARG A 34 3.82 14.82 -10.04
N GLU A 35 4.24 14.19 -11.13
CA GLU A 35 3.99 14.68 -12.49
C GLU A 35 2.51 14.65 -12.89
N ARG A 36 1.75 13.63 -12.46
CA ARG A 36 0.36 13.41 -12.90
C ARG A 36 -0.69 14.02 -11.98
N ALA A 37 -0.37 14.13 -10.68
CA ALA A 37 -1.33 14.57 -9.67
C ALA A 37 -0.84 15.76 -8.83
N GLY A 38 0.43 16.18 -8.94
CA GLY A 38 0.99 17.25 -8.12
C GLY A 38 1.11 16.91 -6.64
N VAL A 39 1.06 15.63 -6.28
CA VAL A 39 1.09 15.15 -4.89
C VAL A 39 2.47 14.58 -4.54
N GLU A 40 3.04 15.04 -3.43
CA GLU A 40 4.29 14.50 -2.88
C GLU A 40 4.04 13.21 -2.08
N VAL A 41 4.67 12.11 -2.50
CA VAL A 41 4.50 10.79 -1.88
C VAL A 41 5.61 10.51 -0.87
N VAL A 42 5.24 10.54 0.41
CA VAL A 42 6.19 10.32 1.53
C VAL A 42 6.75 8.89 1.59
N ALA A 43 5.95 7.88 1.25
CA ALA A 43 6.34 6.47 1.32
C ALA A 43 5.59 5.64 0.28
N VAL A 44 6.27 4.62 -0.24
CA VAL A 44 5.75 3.65 -1.20
C VAL A 44 5.93 2.25 -0.61
N PHE A 45 4.85 1.49 -0.55
CA PHE A 45 4.85 0.11 -0.06
C PHE A 45 4.31 -0.84 -1.13
N GLU A 46 4.79 -2.07 -1.10
CA GLU A 46 4.29 -3.17 -1.91
C GLU A 46 3.66 -4.23 -1.01
N THR A 47 2.56 -4.81 -1.47
CA THR A 47 1.94 -6.00 -0.87
C THR A 47 1.60 -7.01 -1.95
N ARG A 48 1.44 -8.27 -1.53
CA ARG A 48 1.02 -9.36 -2.43
C ARG A 48 -0.50 -9.38 -2.64
N ALA A 49 -1.25 -8.86 -1.66
CA ALA A 49 -2.70 -8.75 -1.70
C ALA A 49 -3.13 -7.61 -0.75
N LEU A 50 -3.99 -6.74 -1.25
CA LEU A 50 -4.68 -5.68 -0.55
C LEU A 50 -5.89 -6.26 0.20
N PRO A 51 -6.23 -5.71 1.36
CA PRO A 51 -7.45 -6.09 2.06
C PRO A 51 -8.66 -5.63 1.24
N THR A 52 -9.65 -6.51 1.14
CA THR A 52 -10.96 -6.19 0.57
C THR A 52 -12.05 -6.32 1.64
N ASP A 53 -13.18 -5.66 1.40
CA ASP A 53 -14.35 -5.69 2.26
C ASP A 53 -14.84 -7.13 2.46
N ILE A 54 -14.96 -7.54 3.72
CA ILE A 54 -15.28 -8.92 4.12
C ILE A 54 -16.64 -9.42 3.61
N ARG A 55 -17.56 -8.54 3.20
CA ARG A 55 -18.92 -8.92 2.81
C ARG A 55 -18.97 -9.42 1.38
N HIS A 56 -18.11 -8.91 0.50
CA HIS A 56 -18.18 -9.22 -0.94
C HIS A 56 -16.81 -9.36 -1.62
N ASN A 57 -15.69 -9.18 -0.91
CA ASN A 57 -14.31 -9.34 -1.38
C ASN A 57 -13.93 -8.56 -2.65
N SER A 58 -14.71 -7.56 -3.04
CA SER A 58 -14.56 -6.85 -4.32
C SER A 58 -14.11 -5.39 -4.18
N LYS A 59 -14.13 -4.84 -2.97
CA LYS A 59 -13.79 -3.44 -2.71
C LYS A 59 -12.62 -3.35 -1.74
N ILE A 60 -11.58 -2.60 -2.07
CA ILE A 60 -10.43 -2.37 -1.18
C ILE A 60 -10.92 -1.78 0.16
N ASP A 61 -10.52 -2.38 1.28
CA ASP A 61 -10.72 -1.82 2.61
C ASP A 61 -9.71 -0.68 2.85
N ARG A 62 -10.11 0.51 2.41
CA ARG A 62 -9.33 1.74 2.56
C ARG A 62 -9.15 2.15 4.03
N ALA A 63 -10.08 1.77 4.92
CA ALA A 63 -10.01 2.15 6.33
C ALA A 63 -8.93 1.32 7.04
N ALA A 64 -8.84 0.02 6.76
CA ALA A 64 -7.75 -0.83 7.23
C ALA A 64 -6.38 -0.32 6.76
N LEU A 65 -6.24 -0.01 5.47
CA LEU A 65 -5.00 0.55 4.92
C LEU A 65 -4.63 1.91 5.52
N SER A 66 -5.61 2.79 5.76
CA SER A 66 -5.38 4.10 6.37
C SER A 66 -4.82 3.95 7.79
N ARG A 67 -5.47 3.14 8.64
CA ARG A 67 -5.02 2.90 10.01
C ARG A 67 -3.63 2.28 10.04
N TRP A 68 -3.39 1.27 9.22
CA TRP A 68 -2.09 0.62 9.12
C TRP A 68 -0.98 1.59 8.70
N SER A 69 -1.25 2.44 7.70
CA SER A 69 -0.28 3.42 7.20
C SER A 69 0.07 4.47 8.25
N GLU A 70 -0.93 4.98 8.96
CA GLU A 70 -0.76 5.97 10.02
C GLU A 70 0.14 5.44 11.15
N GLN A 71 -0.14 4.23 11.64
CA GLN A 71 0.66 3.58 12.68
C GLN A 71 2.08 3.29 12.20
N THR A 72 2.22 2.74 10.99
CA THR A 72 3.54 2.41 10.41
C THR A 72 4.42 3.65 10.28
N LEU A 73 3.86 4.77 9.80
CA LEU A 73 4.61 6.02 9.63
C LEU A 73 4.97 6.70 10.95
N ARG A 74 4.20 6.46 12.02
CA ARG A 74 4.56 6.90 13.37
C ARG A 74 5.62 6.02 14.05
N GLY A 75 6.02 4.92 13.41
CA GLY A 75 6.92 3.93 14.00
C GLY A 75 6.23 3.04 15.05
N GLU A 76 4.90 2.99 15.05
CA GLU A 76 4.11 2.18 15.97
C GLU A 76 3.95 0.74 15.46
N ARG A 77 3.51 -0.15 16.36
CA ARG A 77 3.09 -1.49 15.96
C ARG A 77 1.75 -1.43 15.22
N ALA A 78 1.81 -1.56 13.90
CA ALA A 78 0.63 -1.50 13.05
C ALA A 78 -0.33 -2.70 13.23
N ALA A 79 -1.63 -2.43 13.11
CA ALA A 79 -2.70 -3.42 13.12
C ALA A 79 -2.57 -4.41 11.94
N ALA A 80 -3.19 -5.58 12.07
CA ALA A 80 -3.29 -6.50 10.95
C ALA A 80 -4.20 -5.94 9.85
N LEU A 81 -3.88 -6.25 8.59
CA LEU A 81 -4.73 -6.03 7.42
C LEU A 81 -5.61 -7.24 7.14
#